data_AF-A0A5J5B0P6-F1
#
_entry.id   AF-A0A5J5B0P6-F1
#
_cell.length_a   1.000
_cell.length_b   1.000
_cell.length_c   1.000
_cell.angle_alpha   90.00
_cell.angle_beta   90.00
_cell.angle_gamma   90.00
#
_symmetry.space_group_name_H-M   'P 1'
#
loop_
_entity.id
_entity.type
_entity.pdbx_description
1 polymer ?
#
loop_
_entity_poly.entity_id
_entity_poly.type
_entity_poly.pdbx_seq_one_letter_code
_entity_poly.pdbx_strand_id
1 'polypeptide(L)'
;MLRLKVNFQLFRFRYFGPYTFSIYSLFVVGVIYSDSIGKSHEAWIRPKGEVILSAGAISSPQLLLLSGVGPQQYLSSLNISIIHPQPFVGQFMNDVPRNDINFVPPFPSEGFALQLVWITRNGYSELISSNIPFLSVLTLMGKLSRTLSISSLKLASRTNMRINPVVRFNYFANLVDLANCVKVMRNVGMMLKTRSMEQYKFQDWNGTKYFKFVGQSLPEDLSNDASIKTLCQKTLVTIWHYHGGCLVGESS
;
A
#
# COMPACT_ATOMS: atom_id res chain seq x y z
N MET A 1 -3.48 -10.57 20.81
CA MET A 1 -2.72 -9.32 20.70
C MET A 1 -1.25 -9.70 20.69
N LEU A 2 -0.51 -9.39 19.62
CA LEU A 2 0.93 -9.65 19.58
C LEU A 2 1.69 -8.44 20.18
N ARG A 3 2.74 -8.67 20.96
CA ARG A 3 3.71 -7.66 21.43
C ARG A 3 5.10 -8.27 21.46
N LEU A 4 6.14 -7.51 21.11
CA LEU A 4 7.51 -7.99 21.27
C LEU A 4 7.93 -7.90 22.75
N LYS A 5 8.69 -8.89 23.21
CA LYS A 5 9.32 -8.89 24.52
C LYS A 5 10.82 -8.64 24.31
N VAL A 6 11.29 -7.48 24.77
CA VAL A 6 12.69 -7.05 24.62
C VAL A 6 13.37 -7.12 25.98
N ASN A 7 14.61 -7.61 26.00
CA ASN A 7 15.46 -7.61 27.18
C ASN A 7 16.67 -6.71 26.96
N PHE A 8 17.18 -6.17 28.06
CA PHE A 8 18.32 -5.27 28.09
C PHE A 8 19.48 -5.97 28.78
N GLN A 9 20.61 -6.13 28.10
CA GLN A 9 21.84 -6.62 28.73
C GLN A 9 22.82 -5.46 28.93
N LEU A 10 23.20 -5.22 30.19
CA LEU A 10 24.34 -4.37 30.53
C LEU A 10 25.63 -5.15 30.32
N PHE A 11 26.38 -4.84 29.25
CA PHE A 11 27.76 -5.28 29.14
C PHE A 11 28.67 -4.26 29.85
N ARG A 12 29.03 -4.55 31.10
CA ARG A 12 30.03 -3.76 31.84
C ARG A 12 31.42 -4.27 31.45
N PHE A 13 31.96 -3.82 30.32
CA PHE A 13 33.40 -3.96 30.07
C PHE A 13 34.12 -2.97 31.00
N ARG A 14 34.82 -3.50 32.00
CA ARG A 14 35.66 -2.73 32.90
C ARG A 14 36.96 -2.38 32.15
N TYR A 15 36.97 -1.25 31.43
CA TYR A 15 38.20 -0.60 30.98
C TYR A 15 38.46 0.57 31.93
N PHE A 16 39.59 0.54 32.63
CA PHE A 16 40.08 1.64 33.45
C PHE A 16 40.60 2.74 32.51
N GLY A 17 39.77 3.73 32.19
CA GLY A 17 40.14 4.90 31.39
C GLY A 17 39.06 6.00 31.47
N PRO A 18 39.41 7.28 31.28
CA PRO A 18 38.57 8.43 31.63
C PRO A 18 37.36 8.69 30.71
N TYR A 19 37.04 7.78 29.79
CA TYR A 19 35.89 7.88 28.89
C TYR A 19 35.08 6.57 28.94
N THR A 20 34.21 6.43 29.93
CA THR A 20 33.27 5.31 30.02
C THR A 20 32.17 5.47 28.98
N PHE A 21 32.26 4.76 27.85
CA PHE A 21 31.11 4.51 26.98
C PHE A 21 30.37 3.27 27.46
N SER A 22 29.09 3.45 27.83
CA SER A 22 28.19 2.32 28.10
C SER A 22 27.62 1.83 26.78
N ILE A 23 28.02 0.63 26.34
CA ILE A 23 27.38 -0.03 25.20
C ILE A 23 26.20 -0.83 25.75
N TYR A 24 25.01 -0.33 25.50
CA TYR A 24 23.76 -1.02 25.79
C TYR A 24 23.35 -1.86 24.59
N SER A 25 23.27 -3.17 24.76
CA SER A 25 22.79 -4.07 23.71
C SER A 25 21.39 -4.54 24.07
N LEU A 26 20.43 -4.14 23.23
CA LEU A 26 19.05 -4.58 23.28
C LEU A 26 18.91 -5.85 22.45
N PHE A 27 18.26 -6.88 23.01
CA PHE A 27 17.94 -8.10 22.28
C PHE A 27 16.47 -8.44 22.47
N VAL A 28 15.81 -8.85 21.40
CA VAL A 28 14.46 -9.39 21.47
C VAL A 28 14.54 -10.80 22.04
N VAL A 29 13.77 -11.08 23.10
CA VAL A 29 13.80 -12.37 23.82
C VAL A 29 12.56 -13.22 23.57
N GLY A 30 11.53 -12.65 22.95
CA GLY A 30 10.31 -13.38 22.67
C GLY A 30 9.17 -12.48 22.22
N VAL A 31 7.97 -13.06 22.25
CA VAL A 31 6.72 -12.39 21.92
C VAL A 31 5.64 -12.77 22.91
N ILE A 32 4.71 -11.85 23.14
CA ILE A 32 3.45 -12.08 23.82
C ILE A 32 2.38 -12.15 22.74
N TYR A 33 1.51 -13.15 22.75
CA TYR A 33 0.39 -13.27 21.82
C TYR A 33 -0.92 -13.58 22.56
N SER A 34 -2.07 -13.47 21.90
CA SER A 34 -3.35 -13.90 22.50
C SER A 34 -4.14 -14.74 21.52
N ASP A 35 -4.78 -15.78 22.03
CA ASP A 35 -5.61 -16.71 21.25
C ASP A 35 -7.00 -16.12 20.92
N SER A 36 -7.88 -16.97 20.38
CA SER A 36 -9.24 -16.60 19.97
C SER A 36 -10.15 -16.23 21.14
N ILE A 37 -9.91 -16.80 22.34
CA ILE A 37 -10.67 -16.51 23.56
C ILE A 37 -10.07 -15.34 24.36
N GLY A 38 -8.95 -14.77 23.90
CA GLY A 38 -8.31 -13.60 24.52
C GLY A 38 -7.29 -13.93 25.61
N LYS A 39 -6.98 -15.22 25.84
CA LYS A 39 -5.96 -15.61 26.80
C LYS A 39 -4.57 -15.26 26.26
N SER A 40 -3.74 -14.66 27.11
CA SER A 40 -2.37 -14.26 26.78
C SER A 40 -1.40 -15.42 26.93
N HIS A 41 -0.44 -15.52 26.01
CA HIS A 41 0.60 -16.53 25.96
C HIS A 41 1.95 -15.86 25.67
N GLU A 42 3.03 -16.50 26.08
CA GLU A 42 4.39 -16.03 25.80
C GLU A 42 5.18 -17.10 25.06
N ALA A 43 5.98 -16.69 24.08
CA ALA A 43 6.94 -17.55 23.40
C ALA A 43 8.33 -16.90 23.48
N TRP A 44 9.33 -17.68 23.87
CA TRP A 44 10.69 -17.20 24.10
C TRP A 44 11.66 -17.84 23.11
N ILE A 45 12.69 -17.09 22.72
CA ILE A 45 13.76 -17.63 21.88
C ILE A 45 14.73 -18.50 22.69
N ARG A 46 15.36 -19.46 22.02
CA ARG A 46 16.53 -20.17 22.56
C ARG A 46 17.79 -19.31 22.43
N PRO A 47 18.91 -19.65 23.11
CA PRO A 47 20.18 -18.98 22.88
C PRO A 47 20.53 -18.97 21.38
N LYS A 48 20.98 -17.81 20.87
CA LYS A 48 21.25 -17.56 19.45
C LYS A 48 20.03 -17.62 18.51
N GLY A 49 18.81 -17.68 19.06
CA GLY A 49 17.59 -17.52 18.28
C GLY A 49 17.29 -16.05 17.97
N GLU A 50 16.38 -15.84 17.03
CA GLU A 50 15.95 -14.51 16.60
C GLU A 50 14.42 -14.44 16.50
N VAL A 51 13.87 -13.23 16.59
CA VAL A 51 12.45 -12.98 16.30
C VAL A 51 12.36 -12.26 14.97
N ILE A 52 11.72 -12.90 13.99
CA ILE A 52 11.50 -12.32 12.65
C ILE A 52 10.08 -11.79 12.58
N LEU A 53 9.94 -10.53 12.19
CA LEU A 53 8.64 -9.88 12.02
C LEU A 53 8.22 -9.88 10.55
N SER A 54 7.25 -10.74 10.22
CA SER A 54 6.69 -10.90 8.87
C SER A 54 5.19 -10.59 8.83
N ALA A 55 4.74 -9.57 9.57
CA ALA A 55 3.32 -9.23 9.69
C ALA A 55 2.80 -8.33 8.54
N GLY A 56 3.59 -8.15 7.47
CA GLY A 56 3.27 -7.29 6.33
C GLY A 56 3.48 -5.80 6.60
N ALA A 57 3.30 -4.97 5.56
CA ALA A 57 3.63 -3.54 5.57
C ALA A 57 2.81 -2.70 6.56
N ILE A 58 1.63 -3.17 6.98
CA ILE A 58 0.76 -2.46 7.93
C ILE A 58 1.04 -2.92 9.37
N SER A 59 0.95 -4.22 9.63
CA SER A 59 1.00 -4.72 11.01
C SER A 59 2.43 -4.80 11.57
N SER A 60 3.47 -4.88 10.72
CA SER A 60 4.86 -4.88 11.20
C SER A 60 5.25 -3.55 11.86
N PRO A 61 5.13 -2.38 11.19
CA PRO A 61 5.40 -1.10 11.86
C PRO A 61 4.43 -0.83 13.02
N GLN A 62 3.17 -1.25 12.92
CA GLN A 62 2.24 -1.14 14.05
C GLN A 62 2.74 -1.89 15.29
N LEU A 63 3.24 -3.12 15.12
CA LEU A 63 3.79 -3.91 16.22
C LEU A 63 5.03 -3.27 16.82
N LEU A 64 5.94 -2.77 15.97
CA LEU A 64 7.17 -2.09 16.42
C LEU A 64 6.81 -0.87 17.28
N LEU A 65 5.90 -0.01 16.80
CA LEU A 65 5.43 1.16 17.53
C LEU A 65 4.80 0.78 18.88
N LEU A 66 3.91 -0.22 18.90
CA LEU A 66 3.30 -0.73 20.14
C LEU A 66 4.29 -1.39 21.10
N SER A 67 5.44 -1.84 20.58
CA SER A 67 6.53 -2.44 21.35
C SER A 67 7.59 -1.41 21.73
N GLY A 68 7.36 -0.11 21.53
CA GLY A 68 8.29 0.94 21.93
C GLY A 68 9.48 1.14 20.98
N VAL A 69 9.42 0.61 19.76
CA VAL A 69 10.42 0.82 18.71
C VAL A 69 9.85 1.79 17.66
N GLY A 70 10.34 3.02 17.63
CA GLY A 70 9.77 4.05 16.76
C GLY A 70 10.16 5.48 17.09
N PRO A 71 9.53 6.49 16.45
CA PRO A 71 9.95 7.88 16.59
C PRO A 71 9.74 8.36 18.03
N GLN A 72 10.80 8.86 18.66
CA GLN A 72 10.82 9.15 20.10
C GLN A 72 9.68 10.09 20.52
N GLN A 73 9.56 11.24 19.86
CA GLN A 73 8.52 12.24 20.15
C GLN A 73 7.11 11.66 19.96
N TYR A 74 6.91 10.83 18.92
CA TYR A 74 5.62 10.20 18.66
C TYR A 74 5.24 9.19 19.75
N LEU A 75 6.16 8.30 20.12
CA LEU A 75 5.93 7.31 21.19
C LEU A 75 5.69 7.98 22.55
N SER A 76 6.48 9.01 22.89
CA SER A 76 6.29 9.83 24.09
C SER A 76 4.90 10.47 24.10
N SER A 77 4.43 11.03 22.99
CA SER A 77 3.10 11.66 22.92
C SER A 77 1.94 10.69 23.18
N LEU A 78 2.17 9.38 23.01
CA LEU A 78 1.19 8.32 23.26
C LEU A 78 1.39 7.62 24.62
N ASN A 79 2.33 8.09 25.45
CA ASN A 79 2.75 7.44 26.69
C ASN A 79 3.16 5.97 26.49
N ILE A 80 3.85 5.67 25.38
CA ILE A 80 4.46 4.37 25.13
C ILE A 80 5.92 4.43 25.57
N SER A 81 6.35 3.49 26.40
CA SER A 81 7.75 3.37 26.81
C SER A 81 8.64 3.16 25.58
N ILE A 82 9.63 4.03 25.41
CA ILE A 82 10.57 3.96 24.29
C ILE A 82 11.64 2.93 24.63
N ILE A 83 11.66 1.82 23.90
CA ILE A 83 12.69 0.79 23.99
C ILE A 83 13.85 1.14 23.06
N HIS A 84 13.54 1.54 21.83
CA HIS A 84 14.55 1.96 20.85
C HIS A 84 14.00 3.10 19.98
N PRO A 85 14.61 4.30 20.03
CA PRO A 85 14.21 5.39 19.15
C PRO A 85 14.57 5.03 17.71
N GLN A 86 13.55 4.95 16.85
CA GLN A 86 13.71 4.69 15.42
C GLN A 86 12.79 5.64 14.62
N PRO A 87 13.30 6.77 14.11
CA PRO A 87 12.49 7.83 13.49
C PRO A 87 11.70 7.38 12.24
N PHE A 88 12.11 6.31 11.56
CA PHE A 88 11.52 5.93 10.29
C PHE A 88 10.49 4.79 10.36
N VAL A 89 10.26 4.18 11.54
CA VAL A 89 9.18 3.20 11.70
C VAL A 89 7.82 3.87 11.49
N GLY A 90 7.02 3.28 10.60
CA GLY A 90 5.73 3.83 10.16
C GLY A 90 5.86 4.98 9.15
N GLN A 91 7.07 5.37 8.75
CA GLN A 91 7.31 6.33 7.68
C GLN A 91 7.53 5.62 6.34
N PHE A 92 7.51 6.38 5.25
CA PHE A 92 7.73 5.87 3.90
C PHE A 92 6.87 4.65 3.59
N MET A 93 5.61 4.69 4.05
CA MET A 93 4.61 3.83 3.45
C MET A 93 4.58 4.12 1.95
N ASN A 94 4.01 3.22 1.17
CA ASN A 94 3.77 3.48 -0.24
C ASN A 94 2.61 2.61 -0.67
N ASP A 95 1.70 3.17 -1.47
CA ASP A 95 0.84 2.39 -2.32
C ASP A 95 0.79 3.06 -3.68
N VAL A 96 0.73 2.23 -4.71
CA VAL A 96 0.78 2.70 -6.07
C VAL A 96 -0.65 2.85 -6.58
N PRO A 97 -1.07 4.05 -7.03
CA PRO A 97 -2.45 4.27 -7.43
C PRO A 97 -2.78 3.45 -8.66
N ARG A 98 -3.99 2.92 -8.65
CA ARG A 98 -4.66 2.30 -9.79
C ARG A 98 -5.86 3.16 -10.17
N ASN A 99 -6.13 3.21 -11.47
CA ASN A 99 -7.25 3.93 -12.05
C ASN A 99 -7.98 3.02 -13.02
N ASP A 100 -9.30 2.97 -12.88
CA ASP A 100 -10.13 2.02 -13.62
C ASP A 100 -11.08 2.71 -14.59
N ILE A 101 -11.27 2.09 -15.75
CA ILE A 101 -12.38 2.34 -16.66
C ILE A 101 -13.15 1.05 -16.81
N ASN A 102 -14.43 1.09 -16.44
CA ASN A 102 -15.32 -0.05 -16.48
C ASN A 102 -16.35 0.13 -17.59
N PHE A 103 -16.58 -0.91 -18.38
CA PHE A 103 -17.61 -0.90 -19.41
C PHE A 103 -18.25 -2.27 -19.58
N VAL A 104 -19.47 -2.26 -20.09
CA VAL A 104 -20.25 -3.48 -20.36
C VAL A 104 -20.02 -3.89 -21.81
N PRO A 105 -19.69 -5.16 -22.10
CA PRO A 105 -19.69 -5.68 -23.45
C PRO A 105 -21.12 -5.99 -23.95
N PRO A 106 -21.38 -5.99 -25.26
CA PRO A 106 -22.70 -6.30 -25.84
C PRO A 106 -23.06 -7.79 -25.80
N PHE A 107 -22.17 -8.63 -25.29
CA PHE A 107 -22.32 -10.08 -25.14
C PHE A 107 -21.88 -10.49 -23.73
N PRO A 108 -22.42 -11.59 -23.18
CA PRO A 108 -21.91 -12.14 -21.93
C PRO A 108 -20.46 -12.58 -22.13
N SER A 109 -19.57 -12.18 -21.23
CA SER A 109 -18.19 -12.65 -21.21
C SER A 109 -18.00 -13.59 -20.03
N GLU A 110 -17.27 -14.68 -20.25
CA GLU A 110 -16.77 -15.47 -19.13
C GLU A 110 -15.85 -14.59 -18.27
N GLY A 111 -15.92 -14.79 -16.95
CA GLY A 111 -15.08 -14.07 -16.01
C GLY A 111 -13.67 -14.58 -16.18
N PHE A 112 -12.71 -13.68 -16.44
CA PHE A 112 -11.31 -14.04 -16.52
C PHE A 112 -10.50 -13.13 -15.61
N ALA A 113 -9.62 -13.76 -14.82
CA ALA A 113 -8.54 -13.06 -14.13
C ALA A 113 -7.51 -12.55 -15.15
N LEU A 114 -6.57 -11.73 -14.71
CA LEU A 114 -5.49 -11.14 -15.51
C LEU A 114 -4.86 -12.11 -16.52
N GLN A 115 -5.05 -11.85 -17.82
CA GLN A 115 -4.42 -12.61 -18.91
C GLN A 115 -3.44 -11.77 -19.73
N LEU A 116 -3.60 -10.44 -19.72
CA LEU A 116 -2.83 -9.53 -20.58
C LEU A 116 -2.43 -8.27 -19.82
N VAL A 117 -1.13 -7.96 -19.88
CA VAL A 117 -0.52 -6.79 -19.26
C VAL A 117 0.22 -5.99 -20.33
N TRP A 118 -0.05 -4.70 -20.39
CA TRP A 118 0.68 -3.72 -21.19
C TRP A 118 1.65 -2.97 -20.30
N ILE A 119 2.96 -3.13 -20.52
CA ILE A 119 3.99 -2.49 -19.70
C ILE A 119 4.57 -1.29 -20.45
N THR A 120 4.60 -0.14 -19.80
CA THR A 120 5.30 1.07 -20.27
C THR A 120 6.31 1.53 -19.21
N ARG A 121 7.18 2.49 -19.57
CA ARG A 121 8.11 3.06 -18.58
C ARG A 121 7.43 3.79 -17.41
N ASN A 122 6.20 4.27 -17.60
CA ASN A 122 5.49 5.10 -16.62
C ASN A 122 4.49 4.30 -15.76
N GLY A 123 4.20 3.06 -16.16
CA GLY A 123 3.15 2.26 -15.56
C GLY A 123 2.81 1.06 -16.42
N TYR A 124 1.88 0.26 -15.93
CA TYR A 124 1.33 -0.85 -16.68
C TYR A 124 -0.19 -0.79 -16.67
N SER A 125 -0.80 -1.38 -17.69
CA SER A 125 -2.24 -1.42 -17.88
C SER A 125 -2.69 -2.86 -18.08
N GLU A 126 -3.85 -3.20 -17.54
CA GLU A 126 -4.36 -4.57 -17.56
C GLU A 126 -5.85 -4.58 -17.87
N LEU A 127 -6.33 -5.65 -18.50
CA LEU A 127 -7.75 -5.89 -18.74
C LEU A 127 -8.21 -7.07 -17.86
N ILE A 128 -9.25 -6.86 -17.07
CA ILE A 128 -9.91 -7.90 -16.29
C ILE A 128 -11.39 -7.97 -16.67
N SER A 129 -11.94 -9.18 -16.67
CA SER A 129 -13.39 -9.40 -16.75
C SER A 129 -13.88 -9.84 -15.37
N SER A 130 -14.82 -9.07 -14.82
CA SER A 130 -15.51 -9.39 -13.57
C SER A 130 -17.00 -9.61 -13.84
N ASN A 131 -17.55 -10.66 -13.24
CA ASN A 131 -18.97 -10.95 -13.34
C ASN A 131 -19.66 -10.51 -12.06
N ILE A 132 -20.60 -9.57 -12.19
CA ILE A 132 -21.59 -9.22 -11.19
C ILE A 132 -22.85 -10.02 -11.56
N PRO A 133 -23.75 -10.40 -10.62
CA PRO A 133 -24.98 -11.12 -10.98
C PRO A 133 -25.70 -10.45 -12.16
N PHE A 134 -25.91 -11.21 -13.24
CA PHE A 134 -26.56 -10.81 -14.48
C PHE A 134 -25.83 -9.73 -15.33
N LEU A 135 -24.59 -9.36 -15.01
CA LEU A 135 -23.83 -8.35 -15.76
C LEU A 135 -22.33 -8.68 -15.83
N SER A 136 -21.82 -8.85 -17.05
CA SER A 136 -20.38 -8.88 -17.31
C SER A 136 -19.83 -7.46 -17.36
N VAL A 137 -18.74 -7.20 -16.63
CA VAL A 137 -18.04 -5.90 -16.63
C VAL A 137 -16.59 -6.11 -16.99
N LEU A 138 -16.15 -5.42 -18.04
CA LEU A 138 -14.75 -5.34 -18.42
C LEU A 138 -14.12 -4.10 -17.78
N THR A 139 -13.02 -4.32 -17.05
CA THR A 139 -12.25 -3.28 -16.38
C THR A 139 -10.90 -3.14 -17.05
N LEU A 140 -10.66 -1.99 -17.68
CA LEU A 140 -9.32 -1.57 -18.08
C LEU A 140 -8.72 -0.76 -16.94
N MET A 141 -7.69 -1.32 -16.31
CA MET A 141 -6.95 -0.64 -15.26
C MET A 141 -5.65 -0.07 -15.78
N GLY A 142 -5.27 1.08 -15.24
CA GLY A 142 -3.95 1.65 -15.35
C GLY A 142 -3.33 1.79 -13.97
N LYS A 143 -2.11 1.31 -13.80
CA LYS A 143 -1.34 1.46 -12.57
C LYS A 143 0.01 2.10 -12.86
N LEU A 144 0.43 2.99 -11.96
CA LEU A 144 1.77 3.60 -12.04
C LEU A 144 2.88 2.58 -11.75
N SER A 145 4.10 2.82 -12.21
CA SER A 145 5.23 1.97 -11.83
C SER A 145 5.81 2.31 -10.46
N ARG A 146 5.74 3.59 -10.07
CA ARG A 146 6.29 4.13 -8.83
C ARG A 146 5.51 5.37 -8.43
N THR A 147 5.54 5.69 -7.14
CA THR A 147 5.02 6.93 -6.57
C THR A 147 6.10 7.69 -5.82
N LEU A 148 5.96 9.01 -5.80
CA LEU A 148 6.80 9.94 -5.07
C LEU A 148 6.03 10.63 -3.93
N SER A 149 4.72 10.45 -3.85
CA SER A 149 3.91 10.87 -2.71
C SER A 149 4.42 10.29 -1.39
N ILE A 150 4.73 11.16 -0.43
CA ILE A 150 5.17 10.79 0.91
C ILE A 150 3.96 10.26 1.69
N SER A 151 4.13 9.13 2.37
CA SER A 151 3.07 8.55 3.18
C SER A 151 3.53 7.96 4.50
N SER A 152 2.57 7.75 5.40
CA SER A 152 2.82 7.39 6.80
C SER A 152 1.73 6.50 7.38
N LEU A 153 2.10 5.81 8.46
CA LEU A 153 1.25 4.98 9.29
C LEU A 153 1.33 5.48 10.74
N LYS A 154 0.16 5.60 11.38
CA LYS A 154 0.04 5.99 12.79
C LYS A 154 -0.88 5.03 13.52
N LEU A 155 -0.58 4.75 14.79
CA LEU A 155 -1.44 3.95 15.66
C LEU A 155 -2.82 4.61 15.81
N ALA A 156 -3.88 3.85 15.60
CA ALA A 156 -5.24 4.22 15.99
C ALA A 156 -5.55 3.86 17.45
N SER A 157 -4.83 2.87 18.00
CA SER A 157 -4.88 2.50 19.40
C SER A 157 -3.47 2.31 19.94
N ARG A 158 -3.20 2.87 21.12
CA ARG A 158 -1.92 2.72 21.84
C ARG A 158 -1.77 1.40 22.58
N THR A 159 -2.86 0.63 22.72
CA THR A 159 -2.86 -0.61 23.50
C THR A 159 -3.36 -1.82 22.71
N ASN A 160 -4.27 -1.63 21.75
CA ASN A 160 -4.95 -2.73 21.07
C ASN A 160 -4.46 -2.93 19.63
N MET A 161 -3.69 -3.98 19.41
CA MET A 161 -3.18 -4.36 18.09
C MET A 161 -4.28 -4.79 17.10
N ARG A 162 -5.46 -5.22 17.58
CA ARG A 162 -6.57 -5.61 16.68
C ARG A 162 -7.23 -4.41 16.00
N ILE A 163 -6.96 -3.19 16.48
CA ILE A 163 -7.45 -1.97 15.85
C ILE A 163 -6.47 -1.59 14.75
N ASN A 164 -6.96 -1.54 13.52
CA ASN A 164 -6.14 -1.16 12.36
C ASN A 164 -5.54 0.23 12.54
N PRO A 165 -4.27 0.44 12.18
CA PRO A 165 -3.65 1.76 12.23
C PRO A 165 -4.22 2.67 11.14
N VAL A 166 -4.05 3.98 11.32
CA VAL A 166 -4.39 4.98 10.30
C VAL A 166 -3.24 5.07 9.32
N VAL A 167 -3.50 4.72 8.06
CA VAL A 167 -2.54 4.85 6.95
C VAL A 167 -2.97 5.97 6.03
N ARG A 168 -2.04 6.83 5.63
CA ARG A 168 -2.30 7.93 4.68
C ARG A 168 -1.29 7.90 3.55
N PHE A 169 -1.69 7.34 2.40
CA PHE A 169 -0.86 7.24 1.18
C PHE A 169 -0.67 8.55 0.43
N ASN A 170 -1.54 9.54 0.64
CA ASN A 170 -1.46 10.86 0.00
C ASN A 170 -1.32 10.77 -1.53
N TYR A 171 -2.12 9.90 -2.17
CA TYR A 171 -2.09 9.72 -3.62
C TYR A 171 -2.18 11.07 -4.34
N PHE A 172 -1.33 11.25 -5.35
CA PHE A 172 -1.27 12.47 -6.17
C PHE A 172 -0.90 13.76 -5.41
N ALA A 173 -0.48 13.69 -4.15
CA ALA A 173 0.13 14.83 -3.46
C ALA A 173 1.39 15.31 -4.19
N ASN A 174 2.16 14.40 -4.78
CA ASN A 174 3.21 14.77 -5.74
C ASN A 174 2.62 14.93 -7.15
N LEU A 175 2.81 16.10 -7.76
CA LEU A 175 2.29 16.40 -9.10
C LEU A 175 2.88 15.51 -10.20
N VAL A 176 4.08 14.95 -9.99
CA VAL A 176 4.69 13.98 -10.92
C VAL A 176 3.87 12.70 -10.98
N ASP A 177 3.34 12.24 -9.84
CA ASP A 177 2.47 11.05 -9.80
C ASP A 177 1.19 11.30 -10.59
N LEU A 178 0.58 12.49 -10.41
CA LEU A 178 -0.61 12.86 -11.17
C LEU A 178 -0.32 12.96 -12.68
N ALA A 179 0.81 13.56 -13.07
CA ALA A 179 1.22 13.65 -14.46
C ALA A 179 1.49 12.26 -15.08
N ASN A 180 2.05 11.32 -14.32
CA ASN A 180 2.24 9.94 -14.77
C ASN A 180 0.90 9.21 -14.91
N CYS A 181 -0.05 9.44 -14.01
CA CYS A 181 -1.41 8.93 -14.18
C CYS A 181 -2.04 9.41 -15.49
N VAL A 182 -1.91 10.69 -15.83
CA VAL A 182 -2.43 11.23 -17.11
C VAL A 182 -1.88 10.46 -18.31
N LYS A 183 -0.57 10.18 -18.32
CA LYS A 183 0.06 9.40 -19.39
C LYS A 183 -0.49 7.98 -19.47
N VAL A 184 -0.64 7.31 -18.32
CA VAL A 184 -1.18 5.94 -18.25
C VAL A 184 -2.64 5.91 -18.72
N MET A 185 -3.49 6.81 -18.22
CA MET A 185 -4.91 6.86 -18.59
C MET A 185 -5.14 7.29 -20.04
N ARG A 186 -4.24 8.11 -20.60
CA ARG A 186 -4.24 8.40 -22.03
C ARG A 186 -3.98 7.13 -22.85
N ASN A 187 -3.04 6.29 -22.44
CA ASN A 187 -2.78 5.01 -23.10
C ASN A 187 -3.99 4.07 -23.01
N VAL A 188 -4.66 4.02 -21.86
CA VAL A 188 -5.94 3.28 -21.70
C VAL A 188 -7.01 3.83 -22.67
N GLY A 189 -7.12 5.15 -22.80
CA GLY A 189 -8.05 5.77 -23.75
C GLY A 189 -7.71 5.44 -25.22
N MET A 190 -6.42 5.46 -25.57
CA MET A 190 -5.97 5.05 -26.92
C MET A 190 -6.26 3.58 -27.20
N MET A 191 -6.12 2.70 -26.20
CA MET A 191 -6.46 1.27 -26.32
C MET A 191 -7.93 1.08 -26.69
N LEU A 192 -8.85 1.80 -26.04
CA LEU A 192 -10.29 1.75 -26.35
C LEU A 192 -10.66 2.30 -27.74
N LYS A 193 -9.76 3.06 -28.39
CA LYS A 193 -9.92 3.52 -29.78
C LYS A 193 -9.36 2.53 -30.83
N THR A 194 -8.75 1.42 -30.41
CA THR A 194 -8.19 0.42 -31.34
C THR A 194 -9.27 -0.44 -32.01
N ARG A 195 -8.96 -1.00 -33.18
CA ARG A 195 -9.83 -1.93 -33.91
C ARG A 195 -10.22 -3.15 -33.07
N SER A 196 -9.32 -3.66 -32.23
CA SER A 196 -9.59 -4.83 -31.36
C SER A 196 -10.69 -4.56 -30.34
N MET A 197 -10.94 -3.28 -30.01
CA MET A 197 -11.97 -2.88 -29.05
C MET A 197 -13.34 -2.61 -29.69
N GLU A 198 -13.44 -2.62 -31.03
CA GLU A 198 -14.69 -2.40 -31.76
C GLU A 198 -15.77 -3.43 -31.44
N GLN A 199 -15.38 -4.68 -31.19
CA GLN A 199 -16.30 -5.76 -30.84
C GLN A 199 -17.02 -5.54 -29.50
N TYR A 200 -16.45 -4.73 -28.61
CA TYR A 200 -17.02 -4.45 -27.29
C TYR A 200 -17.88 -3.18 -27.25
N LYS A 201 -18.16 -2.57 -28.41
CA LYS A 201 -19.04 -1.39 -28.53
C LYS A 201 -20.46 -1.82 -28.84
N PHE A 202 -21.43 -1.13 -28.25
CA PHE A 202 -22.81 -1.14 -28.70
C PHE A 202 -22.96 -0.30 -29.96
N GLN A 203 -24.00 -0.59 -30.74
CA GLN A 203 -24.38 0.19 -31.91
C GLN A 203 -25.81 0.70 -31.71
N ASP A 204 -26.03 1.99 -31.92
CA ASP A 204 -27.38 2.57 -31.91
C ASP A 204 -28.09 2.38 -33.28
N TRP A 205 -29.32 2.86 -33.36
CA TRP A 205 -30.14 2.82 -34.56
C TRP A 205 -29.56 3.64 -35.73
N ASN A 206 -28.71 4.64 -35.44
CA ASN A 206 -28.01 5.45 -36.44
C ASN A 206 -26.68 4.81 -36.90
N GLY A 207 -26.30 3.66 -36.33
CA GLY A 207 -25.03 3.01 -36.60
C GLY A 207 -23.85 3.59 -35.82
N THR A 208 -24.09 4.53 -34.90
CA THR A 208 -23.06 5.08 -34.02
C THR A 208 -22.64 4.03 -33.01
N LYS A 209 -21.32 3.80 -32.92
CA LYS A 209 -20.75 2.85 -31.98
C LYS A 209 -20.25 3.53 -30.71
N TYR A 210 -20.56 2.96 -29.55
CA TYR A 210 -20.20 3.53 -28.26
C TYR A 210 -20.00 2.45 -27.18
N PHE A 211 -19.20 2.77 -26.16
CA PHE A 211 -19.10 1.95 -24.95
C PHE A 211 -20.19 2.32 -23.96
N LYS A 212 -20.76 1.34 -23.27
CA LYS A 212 -21.60 1.58 -22.08
C LYS A 212 -20.71 1.51 -20.85
N PHE A 213 -20.30 2.67 -20.34
CA PHE A 213 -19.45 2.76 -19.14
C PHE A 213 -20.25 2.50 -17.86
N VAL A 214 -19.58 1.92 -16.87
CA VAL A 214 -20.08 1.78 -15.49
C VAL A 214 -19.27 2.73 -14.61
N GLY A 215 -19.90 3.81 -14.15
CA GLY A 215 -19.22 4.86 -13.38
C GLY A 215 -18.61 5.94 -14.30
N GLN A 216 -17.37 6.34 -14.04
CA GLN A 216 -16.71 7.41 -14.81
C GLN A 216 -16.36 6.92 -16.23
N SER A 217 -16.72 7.73 -17.22
CA SER A 217 -16.32 7.53 -18.62
C SER A 217 -14.97 8.17 -18.92
N LEU A 218 -14.35 7.75 -20.02
CA LEU A 218 -13.22 8.47 -20.59
C LEU A 218 -13.64 9.83 -21.15
N PRO A 219 -12.79 10.86 -21.02
CA PRO A 219 -12.96 12.12 -21.74
C PRO A 219 -13.00 11.90 -23.26
N GLU A 220 -13.85 12.64 -23.95
CA GLU A 220 -13.93 12.62 -25.42
C GLU A 220 -12.59 13.06 -26.05
N ASP A 221 -12.05 14.16 -25.53
CA ASP A 221 -10.75 14.69 -25.91
C ASP A 221 -9.64 14.19 -24.97
N LEU A 222 -8.88 13.22 -25.47
CA LEU A 222 -7.72 12.65 -24.77
C LEU A 222 -6.48 13.56 -24.80
N SER A 223 -6.49 14.63 -25.59
CA SER A 223 -5.42 15.64 -25.61
C SER A 223 -5.54 16.63 -24.44
N ASN A 224 -6.74 16.77 -23.87
CA ASN A 224 -6.99 17.63 -22.72
C ASN A 224 -6.49 17.00 -21.40
N ASP A 225 -5.31 17.43 -20.98
CA ASP A 225 -4.69 17.02 -19.71
C ASP A 225 -5.59 17.27 -18.48
N ALA A 226 -6.35 18.37 -18.44
CA ALA A 226 -7.16 18.72 -17.27
C ALA A 226 -8.33 17.74 -17.07
N SER A 227 -8.97 17.30 -18.15
CA SER A 227 -10.02 16.30 -18.12
C SER A 227 -9.50 14.94 -17.65
N ILE A 228 -8.31 14.53 -18.12
CA ILE A 228 -7.70 13.26 -17.69
C ILE A 228 -7.20 13.35 -16.23
N LYS A 229 -6.67 14.49 -15.77
CA LYS A 229 -6.33 14.70 -14.36
C LYS A 229 -7.54 14.51 -13.46
N THR A 230 -8.68 15.08 -13.86
CA THR A 230 -9.95 14.92 -13.15
C THR A 230 -10.37 13.45 -13.11
N LEU A 231 -10.24 12.73 -14.22
CA LEU A 231 -10.51 11.29 -14.27
C LEU A 231 -9.60 10.52 -13.30
N CYS A 232 -8.29 10.77 -13.32
CA CYS A 232 -7.30 10.16 -12.41
C CYS A 232 -7.70 10.33 -10.93
N GLN A 233 -8.19 11.51 -10.55
CA GLN A 233 -8.60 11.75 -9.17
C GLN A 233 -9.92 11.05 -8.83
N LYS A 234 -10.87 11.00 -9.77
CA LYS A 234 -12.20 10.41 -9.55
C LYS A 234 -12.23 8.88 -9.58
N THR A 235 -11.32 8.25 -10.31
CA THR A 235 -11.26 6.77 -10.44
C THR A 235 -10.14 6.13 -9.64
N LEU A 236 -9.51 6.92 -8.75
CA LEU A 236 -8.42 6.44 -7.91
C LEU A 236 -8.90 5.32 -6.99
N VAL A 237 -8.21 4.19 -7.07
CA VAL A 237 -8.34 3.05 -6.17
C VAL A 237 -6.96 2.50 -5.81
N THR A 238 -6.91 1.74 -4.71
CA THR A 238 -5.72 0.95 -4.38
C THR A 238 -5.63 -0.27 -5.30
N ILE A 239 -4.42 -0.69 -5.64
CA ILE A 239 -4.19 -2.01 -6.26
C ILE A 239 -3.79 -3.06 -5.22
N TRP A 240 -3.78 -2.71 -3.94
CA TRP A 240 -3.35 -3.56 -2.83
C TRP A 240 -1.85 -3.95 -2.87
N HIS A 241 -1.02 -3.22 -3.62
CA HIS A 241 0.44 -3.44 -3.69
C HIS A 241 1.19 -2.46 -2.77
N TYR A 242 0.62 -2.19 -1.60
CA TYR A 242 1.24 -1.31 -0.63
C TYR A 242 2.45 -1.96 0.03
N HIS A 243 3.45 -1.14 0.34
CA HIS A 243 4.74 -1.56 0.90
C HIS A 243 5.34 -0.43 1.76
N GLY A 244 6.54 -0.65 2.31
CA GLY A 244 7.22 0.33 3.15
C GLY A 244 6.86 0.23 4.63
N GLY A 245 7.05 1.33 5.37
CA GLY A 245 6.80 1.39 6.83
C GLY A 245 7.98 0.93 7.70
N CYS A 246 8.93 0.16 7.16
CA CYS A 246 10.14 -0.30 7.84
C CYS A 246 11.22 -0.63 6.81
N LEU A 247 11.78 0.39 6.16
CA LEU A 247 12.72 0.23 5.05
C LEU A 247 14.12 -0.18 5.52
N VAL A 248 14.81 -0.93 4.65
CA VAL A 248 16.24 -1.24 4.83
C VAL A 248 17.07 0.02 4.63
N GLY A 249 18.06 0.26 5.48
CA GLY A 249 18.98 1.41 5.38
C GLY A 249 18.48 2.68 6.07
N GLU A 250 17.21 2.74 6.44
CA GLU A 250 16.62 3.83 7.25
C GLU A 250 16.83 3.56 8.76
N SER A 251 18.00 3.06 9.13
CA SER A 251 18.39 2.73 10.51
C SER A 251 19.75 3.37 10.79
N SER A 252 19.75 4.66 11.10
CA SER A 252 20.94 5.41 11.54
C SER A 252 20.77 5.88 12.97
#